data_AF-A0A2T2SC70-F1
#
_entry.id   AF-A0A2T2SC70-F1
#
_cell.length_a   1.000
_cell.length_b   1.000
_cell.length_c   1.000
_cell.angle_alpha   90.00
_cell.angle_beta   90.00
_cell.angle_gamma   90.00
#
_symmetry.space_group_name_H-M   'P 1'
#
loop_
_entity.id
_entity.type
_entity.pdbx_description
1 polymer ?
#
loop_
_entity_poly.entity_id
_entity_poly.type
_entity_poly.pdbx_seq_one_letter_code
_entity_poly.pdbx_strand_id
1 'polypeptide(L)'
;FETAAQDIFSLLTEAQEKFPDWPRVFYLDIEGHVRDDGRLTEDMVELQQEFLIAAMGKFFTALALPLVSVVNPDDQVNDLPDELVLQPPDAELPDDTAWPKE
;
A
#
# COMPACT_ATOMS: atom_id res chain seq x y z
N PHE A 1 -4.79 10.68 3.53
CA PHE A 1 -3.85 9.60 3.15
C PHE A 1 -3.53 8.64 4.30
N GLU A 2 -2.90 9.11 5.39
CA GLU A 2 -2.30 8.26 6.45
C GLU A 2 -3.21 7.19 7.04
N THR A 3 -4.45 7.56 7.40
CA THR A 3 -5.43 6.61 7.94
C THR A 3 -5.70 5.46 6.98
N ALA A 4 -5.91 5.76 5.69
CA ALA A 4 -6.16 4.73 4.69
C ALA A 4 -4.94 3.81 4.50
N ALA A 5 -3.72 4.37 4.52
CA ALA A 5 -2.49 3.58 4.43
C ALA A 5 -2.35 2.60 5.61
N GLN A 6 -2.62 3.04 6.84
CA GLN A 6 -2.59 2.18 8.03
C GLN A 6 -3.69 1.12 8.04
N ASP A 7 -4.90 1.47 7.60
CA ASP A 7 -6.02 0.52 7.49
C ASP A 7 -5.73 -0.57 6.46
N ILE A 8 -5.18 -0.19 5.29
CA ILE A 8 -4.76 -1.13 4.24
C ILE A 8 -3.68 -2.07 4.74
N PHE A 9 -2.67 -1.54 5.46
CA PHE A 9 -1.62 -2.36 6.04
C PHE A 9 -2.18 -3.37 7.06
N SER A 10 -3.08 -2.91 7.93
CA SER A 10 -3.76 -3.78 8.89
C SER A 10 -4.53 -4.90 8.22
N LEU A 11 -5.24 -4.60 7.11
CA LEU A 11 -5.94 -5.61 6.31
C LEU A 11 -5.00 -6.63 5.67
N LEU A 12 -3.84 -6.18 5.18
CA LEU A 12 -2.81 -7.07 4.63
C LEU A 12 -2.30 -8.05 5.69
N THR A 13 -1.95 -7.54 6.88
CA THR A 13 -1.47 -8.35 8.00
C THR A 13 -2.54 -9.34 8.46
N GLU A 14 -3.78 -8.89 8.64
CA GLU A 14 -4.91 -9.74 9.01
C GLU A 14 -5.16 -10.84 7.97
N ALA A 15 -5.04 -10.53 6.67
CA ALA A 15 -5.21 -11.52 5.61
C ALA A 15 -4.13 -12.61 5.67
N GLN A 16 -2.87 -12.24 5.90
CA GLN A 16 -1.77 -13.20 6.03
C GLN A 16 -1.89 -14.05 7.30
N GLU A 17 -2.38 -13.48 8.41
CA GLU A 17 -2.64 -14.25 9.64
C GLU A 17 -3.76 -15.27 9.47
N LYS A 18 -4.87 -14.88 8.83
CA LYS A 18 -6.05 -15.74 8.66
C LYS A 18 -5.88 -16.77 7.54
N PHE A 19 -5.15 -16.42 6.49
CA PHE A 19 -4.95 -17.24 5.31
C PHE A 19 -3.47 -17.26 4.92
N PRO A 20 -2.62 -17.98 5.66
CA PRO A 20 -1.18 -17.95 5.47
C PRO A 20 -0.77 -18.34 4.06
N ASP A 21 -0.05 -17.44 3.38
CA ASP A 21 0.52 -17.61 2.05
C ASP A 21 -0.50 -17.79 0.91
N TRP A 22 -1.80 -17.61 1.20
CA TRP A 22 -2.83 -17.66 0.17
C TRP A 22 -2.70 -16.43 -0.76
N PRO A 23 -2.96 -16.60 -2.07
CA PRO A 23 -2.96 -15.49 -3.01
C PRO A 23 -3.88 -14.35 -2.56
N ARG A 24 -3.34 -13.14 -2.43
CA ARG A 24 -4.07 -11.94 -2.03
C ARG A 24 -4.39 -11.06 -3.23
N VAL A 25 -5.66 -10.75 -3.41
CA VAL A 25 -6.12 -9.74 -4.38
C VAL A 25 -6.73 -8.59 -3.61
N PHE A 26 -6.18 -7.39 -3.76
CA PHE A 26 -6.69 -6.19 -3.10
C PHE A 26 -7.68 -5.45 -4.02
N TYR A 27 -8.86 -5.17 -3.52
CA TYR A 27 -9.90 -4.40 -4.22
C TYR A 27 -10.10 -3.08 -3.48
N LEU A 28 -9.99 -1.96 -4.21
CA LEU A 28 -10.22 -0.64 -3.67
C LEU A 28 -11.40 0.01 -4.39
N ASP A 29 -12.31 0.55 -3.60
CA ASP A 29 -13.31 1.51 -4.05
C ASP A 29 -13.18 2.77 -3.20
N ILE A 30 -13.32 3.94 -3.83
CA ILE A 30 -13.12 5.23 -3.17
C ILE A 30 -14.44 5.99 -3.25
N GLU A 31 -15.12 6.10 -2.11
CA GLU A 31 -16.27 6.97 -1.95
C GLU A 31 -15.82 8.37 -1.50
N GLY A 32 -16.27 9.40 -2.23
CA GLY A 32 -15.80 10.76 -2.00
C GLY A 32 -14.37 10.98 -2.50
N HIS A 33 -13.65 11.93 -1.90
CA HIS A 33 -12.29 12.31 -2.33
C HIS A 33 -12.19 12.61 -3.83
N VAL A 34 -13.23 13.26 -4.35
CA VAL A 34 -13.31 13.75 -5.72
C VAL A 34 -13.25 15.27 -5.70
N ARG A 35 -12.49 15.85 -6.61
CA ARG A 35 -12.42 17.30 -6.85
C ARG A 35 -13.66 17.77 -7.61
N ASP A 36 -13.81 19.08 -7.74
CA ASP A 36 -14.92 19.69 -8.49
C ASP A 36 -14.99 19.26 -9.96
N ASP A 37 -13.87 18.81 -10.56
CA ASP A 37 -13.81 18.33 -11.94
C ASP A 37 -14.11 16.83 -12.10
N GLY A 38 -14.55 16.16 -11.03
CA GLY A 38 -14.91 14.74 -11.05
C GLY A 38 -13.72 13.78 -11.00
N ARG A 39 -12.49 14.29 -10.88
CA ARG A 39 -11.29 13.46 -10.70
C ARG A 39 -10.98 13.25 -9.23
N LEU A 40 -10.28 12.16 -8.92
CA LEU A 40 -9.76 11.90 -7.57
C LEU A 40 -8.85 13.04 -7.08
N THR A 41 -8.85 13.30 -5.78
CA THR A 41 -7.90 14.19 -5.12
C THR A 41 -6.47 13.66 -5.27
N GLU A 42 -5.49 14.55 -5.16
CA GLU A 42 -4.07 14.20 -5.26
C GLU A 42 -3.68 13.10 -4.25
N ASP A 43 -4.12 13.22 -2.99
CA ASP A 43 -3.94 12.18 -1.97
C ASP A 43 -4.40 10.78 -2.40
N MET A 44 -5.51 10.68 -3.13
CA MET A 44 -6.06 9.38 -3.55
C MET A 44 -5.35 8.84 -4.79
N VAL A 45 -4.77 9.73 -5.60
CA VAL A 45 -3.87 9.34 -6.68
C VAL A 45 -2.56 8.82 -6.10
N GLU A 46 -1.99 9.52 -5.12
CA GLU A 46 -0.77 9.13 -4.41
C GLU A 46 -0.93 7.80 -3.65
N LEU A 47 -2.06 7.62 -2.95
CA LEU A 47 -2.39 6.34 -2.28
C LEU A 47 -2.35 5.15 -3.25
N GLN A 48 -2.82 5.35 -4.48
CA GLN A 48 -2.86 4.28 -5.48
C GLN A 48 -1.50 4.06 -6.15
N GLN A 49 -0.82 5.12 -6.59
CA GLN A 49 0.41 5.00 -7.38
C GLN A 49 1.64 4.74 -6.50
N GLU A 50 1.87 5.59 -5.50
CA GLU A 50 3.10 5.56 -4.72
C GLU A 50 2.99 4.53 -3.60
N PHE A 51 1.87 4.52 -2.87
CA PHE A 51 1.73 3.61 -1.75
C PHE A 51 1.33 2.19 -2.20
N LEU A 52 0.18 2.03 -2.86
CA LEU A 52 -0.33 0.70 -3.19
C LEU A 52 0.49 -0.02 -4.27
N ILE A 53 0.81 0.66 -5.37
CA ILE A 53 1.57 0.03 -6.46
C ILE A 53 3.06 -0.03 -6.12
N ALA A 54 3.70 1.10 -5.81
CA ALA A 54 5.16 1.13 -5.68
C ALA A 54 5.66 0.54 -4.35
N ALA A 55 5.06 0.88 -3.21
CA ALA A 55 5.54 0.40 -1.90
C ALA A 55 4.95 -0.97 -1.51
N MET A 56 3.63 -1.14 -1.66
CA MET A 56 2.91 -2.30 -1.15
C MET A 56 2.68 -3.40 -2.20
N GLY A 57 2.91 -3.11 -3.49
CA GLY A 57 2.48 -3.96 -4.59
C GLY A 57 2.98 -5.39 -4.48
N LYS A 58 4.24 -5.57 -4.07
CA LYS A 58 4.89 -6.88 -3.92
C LYS A 58 4.20 -7.83 -2.93
N PHE A 59 3.38 -7.32 -2.01
CA PHE A 59 2.70 -8.15 -1.00
C PHE A 59 1.37 -8.75 -1.50
N PHE A 60 0.93 -8.37 -2.71
CA PHE A 60 -0.30 -8.83 -3.33
C PHE A 60 0.00 -9.62 -4.60
N THR A 61 -0.87 -10.56 -4.94
CA THR A 61 -0.89 -11.19 -6.27
C THR A 61 -1.45 -10.23 -7.32
N ALA A 62 -2.48 -9.45 -6.96
CA ALA A 62 -3.09 -8.47 -7.85
C ALA A 62 -3.74 -7.32 -7.08
N LEU A 63 -3.85 -6.16 -7.73
CA LEU A 63 -4.57 -5.00 -7.23
C LEU A 63 -5.62 -4.55 -8.24
N ALA A 64 -6.85 -4.35 -7.80
CA ALA A 64 -7.94 -3.77 -8.57
C ALA A 64 -8.25 -2.40 -7.98
N LEU A 65 -7.64 -1.36 -8.56
CA LEU A 65 -7.74 0.03 -8.08
C LEU A 65 -8.58 0.88 -9.05
N PRO A 66 -9.21 1.97 -8.58
CA PRO A 66 -9.97 2.88 -9.45
C PRO A 66 -9.17 3.44 -10.63
N LEU A 67 -7.86 3.71 -10.44
CA LEU A 67 -7.00 4.20 -11.51
C LEU A 67 -6.57 3.10 -12.49
N VAL A 68 -6.30 1.89 -11.98
CA VAL A 68 -5.75 0.79 -12.76
C VAL A 68 -5.93 -0.54 -12.03
N SER A 69 -6.09 -1.62 -12.80
CA SER A 69 -5.97 -2.98 -12.27
C SER A 69 -4.68 -3.62 -12.77
N VAL A 70 -3.93 -4.23 -11.86
CA VAL A 70 -2.63 -4.86 -12.14
C VAL A 70 -2.56 -6.26 -11.53
N VAL A 71 -1.86 -7.17 -12.21
CA VAL A 71 -1.49 -8.49 -11.70
C VAL A 71 0.04 -8.50 -11.64
N ASN A 72 0.60 -8.83 -10.47
CA ASN A 72 2.04 -8.89 -10.34
C ASN A 72 2.58 -10.11 -11.10
N PRO A 73 3.67 -9.95 -11.87
CA PRO A 73 4.27 -11.04 -12.62
C PRO A 73 5.05 -12.01 -11.71
N ASP A 74 5.53 -11.51 -10.58
CA ASP A 74 6.28 -12.25 -9.58
C ASP A 74 5.35 -12.74 -8.46
N ASP A 75 5.80 -13.77 -7.73
CA ASP A 75 5.09 -14.28 -6.56
C ASP A 75 4.98 -13.20 -5.47
N GLN A 76 3.85 -13.18 -4.77
CA GLN A 76 3.67 -12.28 -3.64
C GLN A 76 4.68 -12.56 -2.52
N VAL A 77 5.16 -11.50 -1.89
CA VAL A 77 5.96 -11.58 -0.66
C VAL A 77 5.03 -11.83 0.52
N ASN A 78 5.29 -12.89 1.27
CA ASN A 78 4.53 -13.30 2.46
C ASN A 78 5.19 -12.89 3.77
N ASP A 79 6.48 -12.54 3.72
CA ASP A 79 7.21 -11.96 4.84
C ASP A 79 6.84 -10.47 4.96
N LEU A 80 5.89 -10.18 5.85
CA LEU A 80 5.36 -8.85 6.07
C LEU A 80 6.22 -8.12 7.12
N PRO A 81 6.44 -6.80 7.00
CA PRO A 81 7.06 -6.04 8.05
C PRO A 81 6.17 -6.02 9.31
N ASP A 82 6.79 -5.85 10.48
CA ASP A 82 6.07 -5.81 11.76
C ASP A 82 5.18 -4.56 11.89
N GLU A 83 5.59 -3.44 11.27
CA GLU A 83 4.88 -2.17 11.32
C GLU A 83 5.02 -1.36 10.02
N LEU A 84 4.06 -0.47 9.79
CA LEU A 84 4.13 0.57 8.77
C LEU A 84 4.45 1.91 9.43
N VAL A 85 5.62 2.46 9.11
CA VAL A 85 6.04 3.79 9.54
C VAL A 85 5.91 4.76 8.35
N LEU A 86 5.09 5.79 8.51
CA LEU A 86 4.95 6.87 7.55
C LEU A 86 5.75 8.08 8.03
N GLN A 87 6.53 8.67 7.14
CA GLN A 87 7.34 9.84 7.45
C GLN A 87 7.21 10.90 6.35
N PRO A 88 7.30 12.19 6.71
CA PRO A 88 7.48 13.26 5.74
C PRO A 88 8.76 13.04 4.91
N PRO A 89 8.79 13.48 3.64
CA PRO A 89 9.97 13.33 2.77
C PRO A 89 11.27 13.93 3.33
N ASP A 90 11.15 15.00 4.13
CA ASP A 90 12.28 15.73 4.70
C ASP A 90 12.59 15.32 6.16
N ALA A 91 11.95 14.27 6.67
CA ALA A 91 12.26 13.76 8.01
C ALA A 91 13.60 13.02 8.01
N GLU A 92 14.35 13.14 9.11
CA GLU A 92 15.53 12.30 9.32
C GLU A 92 15.11 10.83 9.38
N LEU A 93 15.76 9.99 8.58
CA LEU A 93 15.53 8.56 8.61
C LEU A 93 15.98 8.00 9.97
N PRO A 94 15.20 7.09 10.60
CA PRO A 94 15.60 6.49 11.86
C PRO A 94 16.88 5.68 11.68
N ASP A 95 17.90 5.93 12.51
CA ASP A 95 19.21 5.26 12.43
C ASP A 95 19.12 3.73 12.51
N ASP A 96 18.13 3.21 13.23
CA ASP A 96 17.88 1.79 13.42
C ASP A 96 17.33 1.07 12.18
N THR A 97 16.63 1.81 11.31
CA THR A 97 16.02 1.30 10.07
C THR A 97 16.70 1.83 8.80
N ALA A 98 17.70 2.70 8.94
CA ALA A 98 18.44 3.29 7.82
C ALA A 98 19.09 2.22 6.93
N TRP A 99 18.99 2.42 5.61
CA TRP A 99 19.63 1.62 4.59
C TRP A 99 20.40 2.52 3.61
N PRO A 100 21.62 2.15 3.16
CA PRO A 100 22.39 0.99 3.61
C PRO A 100 22.93 1.17 5.04
N LYS A 101 23.12 0.06 5.75
CA LYS A 101 23.84 0.05 7.02
C LYS A 101 25.34 0.19 6.72
N GLU A 102 26.01 1.19 7.31
CA GLU A 102 27.48 1.34 7.24
C GLU A 102 28.21 0.16 7.92
#